data_AF-A0A9D8CWL2-F1
#
_entry.id   AF-A0A9D8CWL2-F1
#
_cell.length_a   1.000
_cell.length_b   1.000
_cell.length_c   1.000
_cell.angle_alpha   90.00
_cell.angle_beta   90.00
_cell.angle_gamma   90.00
#
_symmetry.space_group_name_H-M   'P 1'
#
loop_
_entity.id
_entity.type
_entity.pdbx_description
1 polymer ?
#
loop_
_entity_poly.entity_id
_entity_poly.type
_entity_poly.pdbx_seq_one_letter_code
_entity_poly.pdbx_strand_id
1 'polypeptide(L)'
;MNDNTLHARAMALVDILLSVPDEIGIYEVYADVKFELGVTDDREIRHVALEIVREMLRRGARADFDCAASVKTYQPEKTVDEVMARIEREWDALEEPPTIGDICIFEWTPEAMEADRGKTSVV
;
A
#
# COMPACT_ATOMS: atom_id res chain seq x y z
N MET A 1 10.08 13.77 15.35
CA MET A 1 10.58 13.85 13.96
C MET A 1 9.86 15.01 13.30
N ASN A 2 10.47 15.78 12.41
CA ASN A 2 9.70 16.76 11.62
C ASN A 2 8.86 15.97 10.61
N ASP A 3 7.55 16.21 10.58
CA ASP A 3 6.58 15.50 9.71
C ASP A 3 7.03 15.47 8.24
N ASN A 4 7.67 16.55 7.77
CA ASN A 4 8.22 16.63 6.41
C ASN A 4 9.30 15.58 6.09
N THR A 5 10.10 15.15 7.08
CA THR A 5 11.14 14.13 6.86
C THR A 5 10.55 12.72 6.82
N LEU A 6 9.55 12.44 7.66
CA LEU A 6 8.89 11.14 7.66
C LEU A 6 8.09 10.93 6.37
N HIS A 7 7.33 11.93 5.95
CA HIS A 7 6.59 11.88 4.69
C HIS A 7 7.52 11.65 3.49
N ALA A 8 8.65 12.37 3.40
CA ALA A 8 9.61 12.16 2.31
C ALA A 8 10.19 10.73 2.29
N ARG A 9 10.45 10.14 3.46
CA ARG A 9 10.91 8.74 3.56
C ARG A 9 9.81 7.75 3.18
N ALA A 10 8.55 8.02 3.56
CA ALA A 10 7.41 7.21 3.16
C ALA A 10 7.22 7.22 1.63
N MET A 11 7.37 8.37 0.98
CA MET A 11 7.30 8.45 -0.48
C MET A 11 8.48 7.73 -1.16
N ALA A 12 9.69 7.82 -0.59
CA ALA A 12 10.83 7.03 -1.09
C ALA A 12 10.59 5.52 -0.92
N LEU A 13 9.90 5.10 0.14
CA LEU A 13 9.49 3.71 0.34
C LEU A 13 8.46 3.27 -0.72
N VAL A 14 7.50 4.13 -1.08
CA VAL A 14 6.60 3.87 -2.22
C VAL A 14 7.40 3.63 -3.51
N ASP A 15 8.41 4.46 -3.79
CA ASP A 15 9.25 4.29 -4.98
C ASP A 15 9.99 2.94 -4.98
N ILE A 16 10.44 2.48 -3.80
CA ILE A 16 11.10 1.17 -3.65
C ILE A 16 10.09 0.04 -3.88
N LEU A 17 8.95 0.08 -3.21
CA LEU A 17 7.87 -0.92 -3.33
C LEU A 17 7.37 -1.04 -4.77
N LEU A 18 7.37 0.05 -5.53
CA LEU A 18 6.92 0.08 -6.92
C LEU A 18 8.07 0.02 -7.95
N SER A 19 9.30 -0.26 -7.52
CA SER A 19 10.46 -0.26 -8.41
C SER A 19 10.54 -1.50 -9.31
N VAL A 20 9.93 -2.60 -8.89
CA VAL A 20 9.85 -3.88 -9.61
C VAL A 20 8.43 -4.44 -9.51
N PRO A 21 7.95 -5.18 -10.52
CA PRO A 21 6.66 -5.86 -10.41
C PRO A 21 6.69 -6.87 -9.25
N ASP A 22 5.71 -6.77 -8.36
CA ASP A 22 5.63 -7.63 -7.18
C ASP A 22 4.22 -7.71 -6.59
N GLU A 23 4.06 -8.64 -5.65
CA GLU A 23 2.91 -8.77 -4.77
C GLU A 23 3.29 -8.36 -3.35
N ILE A 24 2.60 -7.36 -2.82
CA ILE A 24 2.93 -6.76 -1.53
C ILE A 24 1.73 -6.88 -0.61
N GLY A 25 1.88 -7.60 0.49
CA GLY A 25 0.86 -7.65 1.54
C GLY A 25 0.83 -6.36 2.35
N ILE A 26 -0.34 -6.00 2.88
CA ILE A 26 -0.44 -4.86 3.81
C ILE A 26 0.40 -5.05 5.08
N TYR A 27 0.67 -6.30 5.47
CA TYR A 27 1.55 -6.65 6.59
C TYR A 27 3.01 -6.27 6.30
N GLU A 28 3.44 -6.30 5.04
CA GLU A 28 4.79 -5.88 4.62
C GLU A 28 4.90 -4.35 4.69
N VAL A 29 3.89 -3.63 4.20
CA VAL A 29 3.84 -2.17 4.34
C VAL A 29 3.87 -1.75 5.81
N TYR A 30 3.10 -2.44 6.68
CA TYR A 30 3.17 -2.22 8.13
C TYR A 30 4.58 -2.48 8.68
N ALA A 31 5.20 -3.59 8.30
CA ALA A 31 6.54 -3.96 8.74
C ALA A 31 7.60 -2.95 8.29
N ASP A 32 7.55 -2.48 7.05
CA ASP A 32 8.49 -1.49 6.53
C ASP A 32 8.36 -0.15 7.26
N VAL A 33 7.13 0.30 7.56
CA VAL A 33 6.95 1.52 8.36
C VAL A 33 7.53 1.35 9.77
N LYS A 34 7.35 0.19 10.38
CA LYS A 34 7.86 -0.09 11.72
C LYS A 34 9.38 -0.20 11.75
N PHE A 35 9.96 -0.99 10.86
CA PHE A 35 11.36 -1.39 10.92
C PHE A 35 12.27 -0.53 10.04
N GLU A 36 11.86 -0.23 8.81
CA GLU A 36 12.66 0.59 7.87
C GLU A 36 12.50 2.09 8.15
N LEU A 37 11.28 2.55 8.46
CA LEU A 37 11.06 3.95 8.84
C LEU A 37 11.35 4.22 10.31
N GLY A 38 11.37 3.18 11.16
CA GLY A 38 11.68 3.26 12.58
C GLY A 38 10.57 3.91 13.41
N VAL A 39 9.32 3.86 12.92
CA VAL A 39 8.16 4.37 13.65
C VAL A 39 7.76 3.35 14.72
N THR A 40 7.57 3.79 15.96
CA THR A 40 7.32 2.88 17.09
C THR A 40 5.92 2.99 17.68
N ASP A 41 5.19 4.07 17.38
CA ASP A 41 3.80 4.26 17.84
C ASP A 41 2.84 3.59 16.85
N ASP A 42 2.00 2.67 17.33
CA ASP A 42 1.13 1.88 16.46
C ASP A 42 0.11 2.72 15.68
N ARG A 43 -0.34 3.86 16.24
CA ARG A 43 -1.28 4.75 15.54
C ARG A 43 -0.55 5.49 14.42
N GLU A 44 0.67 5.95 14.67
CA GLU A 44 1.52 6.58 13.66
C GLU A 44 1.93 5.57 12.56
N ILE A 45 2.28 4.34 12.93
CA ILE A 45 2.58 3.27 11.96
C ILE A 45 1.39 3.06 11.04
N ARG A 46 0.19 2.88 11.61
CA ARG A 46 -1.04 2.71 10.81
C ARG A 46 -1.29 3.91 9.92
N HIS A 47 -1.15 5.13 10.43
CA HIS A 47 -1.36 6.34 9.65
C HIS A 47 -0.43 6.40 8.43
N VAL A 48 0.87 6.22 8.64
CA VAL A 48 1.89 6.25 7.57
C VAL A 48 1.71 5.09 6.59
N ALA A 49 1.38 3.90 7.08
CA ALA A 49 1.09 2.75 6.22
C ALA A 49 -0.10 3.03 5.28
N LEU A 50 -1.18 3.64 5.79
CA LEU A 50 -2.33 4.01 4.97
C LEU A 50 -2.00 5.14 3.97
N GLU A 51 -1.07 6.05 4.29
CA GLU A 51 -0.57 7.03 3.32
C GLU A 51 0.19 6.36 2.17
N ILE A 52 1.08 5.42 2.48
CA ILE A 52 1.84 4.64 1.49
C ILE A 52 0.89 3.86 0.60
N VAL A 53 -0.06 3.12 1.18
CA VAL A 53 -1.06 2.35 0.43
C VAL A 53 -1.88 3.25 -0.50
N ARG A 54 -2.35 4.40 -0.01
CA ARG A 54 -3.11 5.34 -0.83
C ARG A 54 -2.30 5.82 -2.04
N GLU A 55 -1.02 6.09 -1.85
CA GLU A 55 -0.13 6.50 -2.93
C GLU A 55 0.14 5.37 -3.92
N MET A 56 0.36 4.13 -3.44
CA MET A 56 0.49 2.95 -4.32
C MET A 56 -0.74 2.79 -5.22
N LEU A 57 -1.94 2.88 -4.65
CA LEU A 57 -3.20 2.78 -5.40
C LEU A 57 -3.36 3.91 -6.43
N ARG A 58 -2.95 5.15 -6.09
CA ARG A 58 -2.98 6.29 -7.03
C ARG A 58 -2.05 6.11 -8.22
N ARG A 59 -0.91 5.46 -8.01
CA ARG A 59 0.06 5.13 -9.06
C ARG A 59 -0.36 3.95 -9.92
N GLY A 60 -1.33 3.16 -9.44
CA GLY A 60 -2.01 2.12 -10.22
C GLY A 60 -1.84 0.71 -9.68
N ALA A 61 -1.29 0.56 -8.46
CA ALA A 61 -1.32 -0.73 -7.77
C ALA A 61 -2.78 -1.17 -7.58
N ARG A 62 -3.00 -2.49 -7.64
CA ARG A 62 -4.34 -3.09 -7.53
C ARG A 62 -4.43 -3.91 -6.26
N ALA A 63 -5.45 -3.67 -5.45
CA ALA A 63 -5.70 -4.49 -4.26
C ALA A 63 -6.56 -5.70 -4.59
N ASP A 64 -6.12 -6.88 -4.16
CA ASP A 64 -6.94 -8.08 -4.04
C ASP A 64 -7.22 -8.36 -2.57
N PHE A 65 -8.48 -8.57 -2.23
CA PHE A 65 -8.93 -8.82 -0.87
C PHE A 65 -9.33 -10.28 -0.65
N ASP A 66 -9.23 -11.13 -1.68
CA ASP A 66 -9.49 -12.55 -1.56
C ASP A 66 -8.17 -13.32 -1.42
N CYS A 67 -7.45 -13.06 -0.33
CA CYS A 67 -6.15 -13.67 -0.04
C CYS A 67 -6.19 -15.21 0.04
N ALA A 68 -7.39 -15.80 0.14
CA ALA A 68 -7.59 -17.24 0.24
C ALA A 68 -8.02 -17.90 -1.08
N ALA A 69 -8.39 -17.13 -2.10
CA ALA A 69 -8.78 -17.69 -3.39
C ALA A 69 -7.55 -18.03 -4.25
N SER A 70 -7.64 -19.17 -4.95
CA SER A 70 -6.67 -19.56 -5.97
C SER A 70 -6.76 -18.70 -7.25
N VAL A 71 -7.82 -17.90 -7.37
CA VAL A 71 -8.06 -16.99 -8.49
C VAL A 71 -8.24 -15.60 -7.91
N LYS A 72 -7.33 -14.70 -8.30
CA LYS A 72 -7.37 -13.32 -7.85
C LYS A 72 -8.59 -12.61 -8.42
N THR A 73 -9.33 -11.92 -7.56
CA THR A 73 -10.52 -11.18 -7.96
C THR A 73 -10.28 -9.69 -7.81
N TYR A 74 -9.35 -9.17 -8.63
CA TYR A 74 -9.14 -7.75 -8.76
C TYR A 74 -10.45 -7.08 -9.15
N GLN A 75 -11.08 -6.39 -8.20
CA GLN A 75 -12.37 -5.76 -8.43
C GLN A 75 -12.14 -4.53 -9.33
N PRO A 76 -12.56 -4.57 -10.61
CA PRO A 76 -12.07 -3.60 -11.61
C PRO A 76 -12.62 -2.18 -11.45
N GLU A 77 -13.52 -1.95 -10.48
CA GLU A 77 -14.44 -0.80 -10.50
C GLU A 77 -14.39 0.05 -9.22
N LYS A 78 -13.40 -0.16 -8.34
CA LYS A 78 -13.28 0.63 -7.12
C LYS A 78 -12.32 1.79 -7.30
N THR A 79 -12.80 2.98 -6.96
CA THR A 79 -11.96 4.17 -6.78
C THR A 79 -10.94 3.94 -5.66
N VAL A 80 -9.84 4.71 -5.66
CA VAL A 80 -8.84 4.67 -4.57
C VAL A 80 -9.53 4.84 -3.21
N ASP A 81 -10.49 5.75 -3.11
CA ASP A 81 -11.19 6.03 -1.86
C ASP A 81 -12.05 4.84 -1.39
N GLU A 82 -12.69 4.10 -2.30
CA GLU A 82 -13.46 2.89 -1.94
C GLU A 82 -12.56 1.74 -1.51
N VAL A 83 -11.40 1.58 -2.15
CA VAL A 83 -10.38 0.60 -1.73
C VAL A 83 -9.84 0.96 -0.35
N MET A 84 -9.47 2.23 -0.14
CA MET A 84 -9.00 2.73 1.15
C MET A 84 -10.05 2.58 2.25
N ALA A 85 -11.31 2.92 1.99
CA ALA A 85 -12.39 2.77 2.96
C ALA A 85 -12.58 1.30 3.39
N ARG A 86 -12.38 0.35 2.47
CA ARG A 86 -12.41 -1.08 2.80
C ARG A 86 -11.23 -1.48 3.66
N ILE A 87 -10.01 -1.07 3.28
CA ILE A 87 -8.78 -1.36 4.04
C ILE A 87 -8.88 -0.79 5.45
N GLU A 88 -9.29 0.47 5.60
CA GLU A 88 -9.44 1.12 6.90
C GLU A 88 -10.44 0.38 7.79
N ARG A 89 -11.60 -0.01 7.25
CA ARG A 89 -12.61 -0.79 7.97
C ARG A 89 -12.12 -2.17 8.38
N GLU A 90 -11.40 -2.88 7.51
CA GLU A 90 -10.88 -4.21 7.83
C GLU A 90 -9.74 -4.13 8.84
N TRP A 91 -8.88 -3.11 8.75
CA TRP A 91 -7.87 -2.84 9.77
C TRP A 91 -8.49 -2.46 11.12
N ASP A 92 -9.53 -1.63 11.14
CA ASP A 92 -10.27 -1.31 12.38
C ASP A 92 -10.87 -2.55 13.07
N ALA A 93 -11.19 -3.59 12.32
CA ALA A 93 -11.72 -4.83 12.85
C ALA A 93 -10.63 -5.76 13.41
N LEU A 94 -9.35 -5.50 13.13
CA LEU A 94 -8.25 -6.26 13.71
C LEU A 94 -7.99 -5.84 15.15
N GLU A 95 -7.83 -6.83 16.03
CA GLU A 95 -7.43 -6.61 17.43
C GLU A 95 -5.89 -6.49 17.56
N GLU A 96 -5.15 -6.96 16.55
CA GLU A 96 -3.70 -7.00 16.50
C GLU A 96 -3.16 -6.41 15.18
N PRO A 97 -1.86 -6.09 15.07
CA PRO A 97 -1.25 -5.69 13.80
C PRO A 97 -1.48 -6.73 12.70
N PRO A 98 -1.61 -6.30 11.42
CA PRO A 98 -1.85 -7.22 10.32
C PRO A 98 -0.68 -8.19 10.13
N THR A 99 -1.01 -9.42 9.76
CA THR A 99 -0.11 -10.54 9.48
C THR A 99 -0.31 -11.06 8.05
N ILE A 100 0.44 -12.10 7.68
CA ILE A 100 0.40 -12.68 6.33
C ILE A 100 -1.02 -13.11 5.98
N GLY A 101 -1.55 -12.57 4.88
CA GLY A 101 -2.89 -12.88 4.36
C GLY A 101 -4.00 -12.01 4.92
N ASP A 102 -3.72 -11.12 5.89
CA ASP A 102 -4.71 -10.19 6.41
C ASP A 102 -5.02 -9.07 5.40
N ILE A 103 -6.28 -8.63 5.38
CA ILE A 103 -6.85 -7.51 4.63
C ILE A 103 -6.71 -7.64 3.10
N CYS A 104 -5.50 -7.48 2.55
CA CYS A 104 -5.28 -7.51 1.10
C CYS A 104 -3.82 -7.71 0.70
N ILE A 105 -3.66 -8.11 -0.56
CA ILE A 105 -2.41 -8.12 -1.31
C ILE A 105 -2.51 -7.08 -2.44
N PHE A 106 -1.50 -6.25 -2.58
CA PHE A 106 -1.35 -5.32 -3.69
C PHE A 106 -0.55 -5.96 -4.81
N GLU A 107 -1.00 -5.79 -6.04
CA GLU A 107 -0.27 -6.16 -7.24
C GLU A 107 0.20 -4.89 -7.97
N TRP A 108 1.48 -4.88 -8.29
CA TRP A 108 2.09 -3.88 -9.14
C TRP A 108 2.59 -4.54 -10.43
N THR A 109 1.91 -4.28 -11.55
CA THR A 109 2.22 -4.95 -12.82
C THR A 109 3.15 -4.12 -13.70
N PRO A 110 3.88 -4.73 -14.66
CA PRO A 110 4.67 -3.99 -15.65
C PRO A 110 3.85 -2.94 -16.40
N GLU A 111 2.59 -3.23 -16.73
CA GLU A 111 1.70 -2.28 -17.42
C GLU A 111 1.39 -1.07 -16.53
N ALA A 112 1.24 -1.27 -15.22
CA ALA A 112 1.06 -0.18 -14.28
C ALA A 112 2.31 0.69 -14.17
N MET A 113 3.51 0.08 -14.19
CA MET A 113 4.79 0.80 -14.27
C MET A 113 4.93 1.65 -15.53
N GLU A 114 4.60 1.08 -16.70
CA GLU A 114 4.67 1.80 -17.97
C GLU A 114 3.67 2.97 -18.00
N ALA A 115 2.45 2.75 -17.51
CA ALA A 115 1.43 3.79 -17.40
C ALA A 115 1.86 4.92 -16.45
N ASP A 116 2.49 4.59 -15.32
CA ASP A 116 3.00 5.57 -14.36
C ASP A 116 4.15 6.41 -14.95
N ARG A 117 5.14 5.77 -15.60
CA ARG A 117 6.23 6.46 -16.32
C ARG A 117 5.73 7.40 -17.42
N GLY A 118 4.64 7.02 -18.09
CA GLY A 118 3.98 7.84 -19.10
C GLY A 118 3.35 9.13 -18.53
N LYS A 119 2.87 9.10 -17.27
CA LYS A 119 2.32 10.28 -16.58
C LYS A 119 3.40 11.29 -16.20
N THR A 120 4.60 10.81 -15.85
CA THR A 120 5.74 11.68 -15.48
C THR A 120 6.38 12.36 -16.69
N SER A 121 6.11 11.89 -17.91
CA SER A 121 6.74 12.37 -19.15
C SER A 121 6.01 13.55 -19.83
N VAL A 122 5.03 14.17 -19.17
CA VAL A 122 4.37 15.38 -19.68
C VAL A 122 4.97 16.61 -18.98
N VAL A 123 6.09 17.10 -19.51
CA VAL A 123 6.66 18.41 -19.19
C VAL A 123 7.02 19.14 -20.48
#